data_AF-A0A352KCN5-F1
#
_entry.id   AF-A0A352KCN5-F1
#
_cell.length_a   1.000
_cell.length_b   1.000
_cell.length_c   1.000
_cell.angle_alpha   90.00
_cell.angle_beta   90.00
_cell.angle_gamma   90.00
#
_symmetry.space_group_name_H-M   'P 1'
#
loop_
_entity.id
_entity.type
_entity.pdbx_description
1 polymer ?
#
loop_
_entity_poly.entity_id
_entity_poly.type
_entity_poly.pdbx_seq_one_letter_code
_entity_poly.pdbx_strand_id
1 'polypeptide(L)'
;HISRIDLIGKDAIVLQDGKQVTEFREGILPWALQHPCALVFDEYDAGRPDVMFVIQRVLEVDGKLTLLDQNKVIRPHPFFRLFSTTNTIGLGDTSGLYHGTQQINQGQMDRWNIVTTLNYLPHDAEVDIVLSKSPSYDSEVGKKTLADMVTVADLTRAAFMNGDISTVMSPRTVLTWAENASIFNDVGFAFRLTFLNKCDELERPTVAEFYQRCFGEELPESAAHITMS
;
A
#
# COMPACT_ATOMS: atom_id res chain seq x y z
N HIS A 1 1.95 -8.87 -12.10
CA HIS A 1 3.07 -9.51 -11.37
C HIS A 1 4.34 -9.36 -12.21
N ILE A 2 5.44 -8.85 -11.64
CA ILE A 2 6.72 -8.75 -12.35
C ILE A 2 7.37 -10.15 -12.44
N SER A 3 7.91 -10.50 -13.61
CA SER A 3 8.67 -11.75 -13.78
C SER A 3 10.17 -11.51 -13.61
N ARG A 4 10.93 -12.60 -13.44
CA ARG A 4 12.40 -12.53 -13.44
C ARG A 4 12.96 -11.93 -14.73
N ILE A 5 12.29 -12.18 -15.86
CA ILE A 5 12.68 -11.66 -17.17
C ILE A 5 12.45 -10.15 -17.25
N ASP A 6 11.37 -9.63 -16.68
CA ASP A 6 11.12 -8.18 -16.65
C ASP A 6 12.13 -7.47 -15.74
N LEU A 7 12.56 -8.14 -14.67
CA LEU A 7 13.53 -7.61 -13.72
C LEU A 7 14.96 -7.61 -14.28
N ILE A 8 15.41 -8.72 -14.86
CA ILE A 8 16.80 -8.91 -15.34
C ILE A 8 16.96 -8.56 -16.81
N GLY A 9 15.97 -8.86 -17.65
CA GLY A 9 16.06 -8.73 -19.09
C GLY A 9 15.94 -10.07 -19.81
N LYS A 10 15.93 -9.99 -21.14
CA LYS A 10 15.87 -11.13 -22.06
C LYS A 10 16.62 -10.83 -23.34
N ASP A 11 17.03 -11.88 -24.02
CA ASP A 11 17.40 -11.80 -25.42
C ASP A 11 16.18 -11.48 -26.28
N ALA A 12 16.35 -10.53 -27.18
CA ALA A 12 15.35 -10.12 -28.15
C ALA A 12 15.97 -10.14 -29.55
N ILE A 13 15.21 -10.63 -30.53
CA ILE A 13 15.61 -10.53 -31.93
C ILE A 13 15.26 -9.12 -32.41
N VAL A 14 16.27 -8.37 -32.83
CA VAL A 14 16.14 -7.04 -33.42
C VAL A 14 16.60 -7.06 -34.87
N LEU A 15 16.01 -6.19 -35.69
CA LEU A 15 16.46 -5.98 -37.07
C LEU A 15 17.51 -4.89 -37.08
N GLN A 16 18.74 -5.24 -37.45
CA GLN A 16 19.83 -4.30 -37.68
C GLN A 16 20.30 -4.45 -39.12
N ASP A 17 20.22 -3.38 -39.91
CA ASP A 17 20.58 -3.36 -41.33
C ASP A 17 19.93 -4.48 -42.17
N GLY A 18 18.66 -4.78 -41.87
CA GLY A 18 17.89 -5.83 -42.56
C GLY A 18 18.25 -7.26 -42.16
N LYS A 19 19.15 -7.45 -41.19
CA LYS A 19 19.52 -8.77 -40.63
C LYS A 19 18.92 -8.96 -39.24
N GLN A 20 18.47 -10.17 -38.95
CA GLN A 20 18.05 -10.55 -37.61
C GLN A 20 19.30 -10.76 -36.74
N VAL A 21 19.42 -9.97 -35.68
CA VAL A 21 20.50 -10.05 -34.70
C VAL A 21 19.87 -10.24 -33.32
N THR A 22 20.46 -11.10 -32.50
CA THR A 22 20.06 -11.28 -31.11
C THR A 22 20.76 -10.24 -30.25
N GLU A 23 19.99 -9.39 -29.58
CA GLU A 23 20.48 -8.39 -28.64
C GLU A 23 19.81 -8.61 -27.28
N PHE A 24 20.59 -8.56 -26.21
CA PHE A 24 20.02 -8.60 -24.87
C PHE A 24 19.43 -7.24 -24.52
N ARG A 25 18.14 -7.23 -24.17
CA ARG A 25 17.48 -6.06 -23.61
C ARG A 25 17.51 -6.15 -22.10
N GLU A 26 18.23 -5.22 -21.48
CA GLU A 26 18.30 -5.10 -20.02
C GLU A 26 16.90 -4.88 -19.43
N GLY A 27 16.62 -5.61 -18.35
CA GLY A 27 15.44 -5.37 -17.52
C GLY A 27 15.63 -4.16 -16.61
N ILE A 28 14.61 -3.86 -15.80
CA ILE A 28 14.61 -2.64 -14.99
C ILE A 28 15.73 -2.63 -13.94
N LEU A 29 16.13 -3.78 -13.40
CA LEU A 29 17.14 -3.83 -12.32
C LEU A 29 18.56 -3.56 -12.82
N PRO A 30 19.10 -4.24 -13.86
CA PRO A 30 20.40 -3.87 -14.44
C PRO A 30 20.46 -2.42 -14.87
N TRP A 31 19.39 -1.92 -15.50
CA TRP A 31 19.31 -0.53 -15.91
C TRP A 31 19.41 0.39 -14.69
N ALA A 32 18.52 0.24 -13.71
CA ALA A 32 18.48 1.10 -12.52
C ALA A 32 19.81 1.07 -11.74
N LEU A 33 20.42 -0.11 -11.60
CA LEU A 33 21.68 -0.30 -10.90
C LEU A 33 22.82 0.54 -11.49
N GLN A 34 22.78 0.84 -12.79
CA GLN A 34 23.80 1.63 -13.49
C GLN A 34 23.53 3.16 -13.48
N HIS A 35 22.39 3.61 -12.93
CA HIS A 35 21.96 5.01 -12.99
C HIS A 35 21.82 5.64 -11.58
N PRO A 36 21.94 6.98 -11.46
CA PRO A 36 21.71 7.70 -10.20
C PRO A 36 20.21 7.81 -9.87
N CYS A 37 19.55 6.68 -9.60
CA CYS A 37 18.13 6.63 -9.31
C CYS A 37 17.79 5.80 -8.06
N ALA A 38 16.56 5.98 -7.58
CA ALA A 38 15.96 5.10 -6.60
C ALA A 38 15.08 4.06 -7.32
N LEU A 39 15.22 2.79 -6.96
CA LEU A 39 14.30 1.73 -7.36
C LEU A 39 13.48 1.30 -6.15
N VAL A 40 12.15 1.32 -6.28
CA VAL A 40 11.21 0.97 -5.21
C VAL A 40 10.46 -0.30 -5.60
N PHE A 41 10.58 -1.33 -4.77
CA PHE A 41 9.75 -2.54 -4.89
C PHE A 41 8.52 -2.39 -4.01
N ASP A 42 7.36 -2.24 -4.64
CA ASP A 42 6.09 -2.23 -3.92
C ASP A 42 5.69 -3.67 -3.55
N GLU A 43 5.22 -3.87 -2.31
CA GLU A 43 4.77 -5.16 -1.78
C GLU A 43 5.81 -6.29 -1.97
N TYR A 44 7.03 -6.06 -1.48
CA TYR A 44 8.15 -6.99 -1.66
C TYR A 44 7.85 -8.40 -1.10
N ASP A 45 7.09 -8.48 -0.01
CA ASP A 45 6.63 -9.74 0.61
C ASP A 45 5.64 -10.51 -0.28
N ALA A 46 4.99 -9.89 -1.27
CA ALA A 46 4.16 -10.58 -2.26
C ALA A 46 4.96 -11.13 -3.46
N GLY A 47 6.27 -10.86 -3.52
CA GLY A 47 7.13 -11.28 -4.62
C GLY A 47 7.27 -12.79 -4.76
N ARG A 48 7.50 -13.27 -6.00
CA ARG A 48 7.84 -14.68 -6.23
C ARG A 48 9.26 -14.97 -5.72
N PRO A 49 9.52 -16.13 -5.11
CA PRO A 49 10.83 -16.45 -4.54
C PRO A 49 12.00 -16.32 -5.53
N ASP A 50 11.79 -16.67 -6.81
CA ASP A 50 12.82 -16.56 -7.86
C ASP A 50 13.17 -15.11 -8.23
N VAL A 51 12.23 -14.18 -8.05
CA VAL A 51 12.44 -12.73 -8.20
C VAL A 51 13.11 -12.16 -6.95
N MET A 52 12.64 -12.53 -5.77
CA MET A 52 13.22 -12.08 -4.49
C MET A 52 14.68 -12.49 -4.36
N PHE A 53 15.05 -13.69 -4.79
CA PHE A 53 16.43 -14.18 -4.79
C PHE A 53 17.37 -13.31 -5.64
N VAL A 54 16.90 -12.79 -6.77
CA VAL A 54 17.67 -11.85 -7.58
C VAL A 54 17.94 -10.55 -6.82
N ILE A 55 16.91 -10.02 -6.15
CA ILE A 55 17.01 -8.78 -5.37
C ILE A 55 17.98 -8.95 -4.19
N GLN A 56 17.94 -10.11 -3.50
CA GLN A 56 18.87 -10.42 -2.41
C GLN A 56 20.34 -10.28 -2.81
N ARG A 57 20.71 -10.69 -4.03
CA ARG A 57 22.08 -10.58 -4.53
C ARG A 57 22.55 -9.13 -4.66
N VAL A 58 21.63 -8.21 -4.94
CA VAL A 58 21.91 -6.76 -5.00
C VAL A 58 21.97 -6.14 -3.59
N LEU A 59 21.31 -6.74 -2.61
CA LEU A 59 21.39 -6.32 -1.20
C LEU A 59 22.62 -6.86 -0.46
N GLU A 60 23.43 -7.73 -1.08
CA GLU A 60 24.72 -8.18 -0.54
C GLU A 60 25.71 -7.01 -0.39
N VAL A 61 26.73 -7.18 0.45
CA VAL A 61 27.72 -6.14 0.84
C VAL A 61 28.37 -5.42 -0.36
N ASP A 62 28.57 -6.11 -1.47
CA ASP A 62 29.17 -5.55 -2.69
C ASP A 62 28.14 -5.00 -3.70
N GLY A 63 26.85 -5.32 -3.53
CA GLY A 63 25.73 -4.92 -4.40
C GLY A 63 25.86 -5.27 -5.88
N LYS A 64 26.80 -6.16 -6.23
CA LYS A 64 27.12 -6.50 -7.63
C LYS A 64 26.05 -7.41 -8.21
N LEU A 65 25.58 -7.07 -9.41
CA LEU A 65 24.71 -7.94 -10.20
C LEU A 65 25.52 -8.64 -11.28
N THR A 66 25.66 -9.96 -11.18
CA THR A 66 26.32 -10.77 -12.20
C THR A 66 25.27 -11.33 -13.17
N LEU A 67 25.35 -10.92 -14.43
CA LEU A 67 24.58 -11.46 -15.54
C LEU A 67 25.39 -12.60 -16.19
N LEU A 68 25.11 -13.83 -15.77
CA LEU A 68 25.86 -15.03 -16.20
C LEU A 68 25.78 -15.25 -17.70
N ASP A 69 24.62 -15.06 -18.31
CA ASP A 69 24.41 -15.26 -19.75
C ASP A 69 25.23 -14.28 -20.60
N GLN A 70 25.61 -13.13 -20.03
CA GLN A 70 26.46 -12.14 -20.69
C GLN A 70 27.92 -12.15 -20.25
N ASN A 71 28.28 -12.94 -19.24
CA ASN A 71 29.56 -12.79 -18.53
C ASN A 71 29.84 -11.34 -18.07
N LYS A 72 28.80 -10.59 -17.68
CA LYS A 72 28.89 -9.18 -17.28
C LYS A 72 28.69 -9.03 -15.78
N VAL A 73 29.54 -8.24 -15.13
CA VAL A 73 29.38 -7.82 -13.73
C VAL A 73 29.00 -6.35 -13.70
N ILE A 74 27.82 -6.05 -13.17
CA ILE A 74 27.31 -4.70 -13.02
C ILE A 74 27.55 -4.25 -11.57
N ARG A 75 28.16 -3.09 -11.42
CA ARG A 75 28.37 -2.44 -10.11
C ARG A 75 27.31 -1.34 -9.91
N PRO A 76 26.77 -1.19 -8.69
CA PRO A 76 25.83 -0.14 -8.38
C PRO A 76 26.46 1.24 -8.60
N HIS A 77 25.71 2.13 -9.22
CA HIS A 77 26.04 3.55 -9.28
C HIS A 77 26.12 4.12 -7.85
N PRO A 78 27.08 5.00 -7.50
CA PRO A 78 27.23 5.50 -6.13
C PRO A 78 25.96 6.16 -5.53
N PHE A 79 25.13 6.73 -6.39
CA PHE A 79 23.85 7.35 -6.02
C PHE A 79 22.62 6.44 -6.20
N PHE A 80 22.79 5.18 -6.61
CA PHE A 80 21.69 4.24 -6.66
C PHE A 80 21.17 3.93 -5.25
N ARG A 81 19.85 3.87 -5.08
CA ARG A 81 19.20 3.47 -3.83
C ARG A 81 18.10 2.47 -4.09
N LEU A 82 17.94 1.52 -3.17
CA LEU A 82 16.91 0.51 -3.25
C LEU A 82 15.97 0.63 -2.04
N PHE A 83 14.67 0.64 -2.31
CA PHE A 83 13.61 0.71 -1.32
C PHE A 83 12.63 -0.44 -1.55
N SER A 84 11.94 -0.84 -0.50
CA SER A 84 10.79 -1.72 -0.59
C SER A 84 9.70 -1.35 0.40
N THR A 85 8.45 -1.62 0.06
CA THR A 85 7.32 -1.60 0.98
C THR A 85 6.91 -3.04 1.31
N THR A 86 6.40 -3.25 2.53
CA THR A 86 5.82 -4.53 2.97
C THR A 86 4.68 -4.21 3.92
N ASN A 87 3.58 -4.97 3.86
CA ASN A 87 2.48 -4.78 4.80
C ASN A 87 2.68 -5.57 6.10
N THR A 88 3.46 -6.67 6.04
CA THR A 88 3.61 -7.60 7.18
C THR A 88 4.97 -7.53 7.87
N ILE A 89 5.84 -6.60 7.48
CA ILE A 89 7.27 -6.58 7.86
C ILE A 89 7.95 -7.93 7.51
N GLY A 90 7.41 -8.67 6.54
CA GLY A 90 7.88 -10.00 6.19
C GLY A 90 7.55 -11.11 7.19
N LEU A 91 6.73 -10.86 8.21
CA LEU A 91 6.25 -11.90 9.12
C LEU A 91 5.18 -12.80 8.48
N GLY A 92 4.71 -12.44 7.29
CA GLY A 92 3.56 -13.05 6.65
C GLY A 92 2.25 -12.58 7.28
N ASP A 93 1.15 -13.07 6.74
CA ASP A 93 -0.18 -12.67 7.17
C ASP A 93 -0.65 -13.49 8.39
N THR A 94 -0.36 -13.02 9.60
CA THR A 94 -0.91 -13.61 10.84
C THR A 94 -2.38 -13.26 11.06
N SER A 95 -2.92 -12.30 10.30
CA SER A 95 -4.26 -11.72 10.48
C SER A 95 -5.31 -12.18 9.46
N GLY A 96 -4.90 -12.76 8.34
CA GLY A 96 -5.77 -13.08 7.21
C GLY A 96 -6.08 -11.91 6.26
N LEU A 97 -5.48 -10.73 6.45
CA LEU A 97 -5.79 -9.50 5.72
C LEU A 97 -4.95 -9.28 4.46
N TYR A 98 -3.77 -9.88 4.40
CA TYR A 98 -2.80 -9.66 3.34
C TYR A 98 -2.55 -10.97 2.59
N HIS A 99 -3.62 -11.48 1.97
CA HIS A 99 -3.55 -12.64 1.10
C HIS A 99 -2.51 -12.46 -0.01
N GLY A 100 -1.62 -13.43 -0.15
CA GLY A 100 -0.56 -13.42 -1.16
C GLY A 100 0.79 -12.89 -0.67
N THR A 101 0.88 -12.40 0.57
CA THR A 101 2.17 -12.12 1.21
C THR A 101 2.86 -13.41 1.65
N GLN A 102 4.17 -13.44 1.50
CA GLN A 102 5.04 -14.54 1.88
C GLN A 102 5.84 -14.14 3.11
N GLN A 103 6.04 -15.10 4.00
CA GLN A 103 6.98 -14.92 5.10
C GLN A 103 8.39 -14.75 4.52
N ILE A 104 9.02 -13.62 4.84
CA ILE A 104 10.40 -13.32 4.49
C ILE A 104 11.28 -13.97 5.56
N ASN A 105 12.28 -14.73 5.15
CA ASN A 105 13.18 -15.33 6.12
C ASN A 105 14.08 -14.27 6.78
N GLN A 106 14.57 -14.56 7.98
CA GLN A 106 15.40 -13.61 8.75
C GLN A 106 16.62 -13.12 7.97
N GLY A 107 17.30 -14.02 7.25
CA GLY A 107 18.48 -13.67 6.46
C GLY A 107 18.19 -12.78 5.26
N GLN A 108 16.94 -12.70 4.79
CA GLN A 108 16.51 -11.70 3.80
C GLN A 108 16.25 -10.35 4.46
N MET A 109 15.64 -10.35 5.66
CA MET A 109 15.39 -9.12 6.41
C MET A 109 16.68 -8.44 6.86
N ASP A 110 17.68 -9.21 7.31
CA ASP A 110 18.97 -8.69 7.77
C ASP A 110 19.78 -7.97 6.67
N ARG A 111 19.40 -8.13 5.40
CA ARG A 111 20.04 -7.48 4.24
C ARG A 111 19.45 -6.10 3.94
N TRP A 112 18.33 -5.76 4.56
CA TRP A 112 17.78 -4.41 4.51
C TRP A 112 18.41 -3.59 5.62
N ASN A 113 19.32 -2.69 5.24
CA ASN A 113 20.12 -1.90 6.18
C ASN A 113 19.29 -0.92 7.03
N ILE A 114 18.09 -0.55 6.56
CA ILE A 114 17.19 0.38 7.23
C ILE A 114 15.78 -0.19 7.13
N VAL A 115 15.14 -0.37 8.28
CA VAL A 115 13.73 -0.75 8.39
C VAL A 115 13.03 0.36 9.17
N THR A 116 12.00 0.94 8.56
CA THR A 116 11.13 1.92 9.21
C THR A 116 9.70 1.42 9.20
N THR A 117 9.03 1.54 10.34
CA THR A 117 7.60 1.26 10.43
C THR A 117 6.83 2.55 10.12
N LEU A 118 5.81 2.45 9.27
CA LEU A 118 4.87 3.53 9.04
C LEU A 118 3.55 3.16 9.72
N ASN A 119 3.28 3.81 10.85
CA ASN A 119 2.00 3.71 11.54
C ASN A 119 1.03 4.79 11.03
N TYR A 120 -0.22 4.72 11.48
CA TYR A 120 -1.19 5.79 11.22
C TYR A 120 -0.69 7.13 11.73
N LEU A 121 -1.08 8.19 11.02
CA LEU A 121 -0.68 9.55 11.33
C LEU A 121 -1.37 10.03 12.62
N PRO A 122 -0.77 10.99 13.34
CA PRO A 122 -1.51 11.74 14.35
C PRO A 122 -2.77 12.36 13.72
N HIS A 123 -3.85 12.40 14.49
CA HIS A 123 -5.16 12.88 14.06
C HIS A 123 -5.08 14.20 13.26
N ASP A 124 -4.50 15.24 13.86
CA ASP A 124 -4.41 16.58 13.26
C ASP A 124 -3.64 16.56 11.92
N ALA A 125 -2.59 15.74 11.83
CA ALA A 125 -1.81 15.62 10.60
C ALA A 125 -2.59 14.92 9.49
N GLU A 126 -3.44 13.95 9.82
CA GLU A 126 -4.33 13.31 8.83
C GLU A 126 -5.41 14.27 8.36
N VAL A 127 -6.02 15.05 9.27
CA VAL A 127 -7.00 16.10 8.93
C VAL A 127 -6.39 17.12 7.98
N ASP A 128 -5.18 17.61 8.26
CA ASP A 128 -4.48 18.56 7.41
C ASP A 128 -4.19 17.99 6.01
N ILE A 129 -3.81 16.71 5.93
CA ILE A 129 -3.58 16.03 4.65
C ILE A 129 -4.89 15.92 3.87
N VAL A 130 -5.99 15.51 4.51
CA VAL A 130 -7.29 15.38 3.86
C VAL A 130 -7.77 16.74 3.36
N LEU A 131 -7.66 17.79 4.19
CA LEU A 131 -8.01 19.16 3.81
C LEU A 131 -7.19 19.64 2.59
N SER A 132 -5.89 19.35 2.57
CA SER A 132 -5.01 19.73 1.44
C SER A 132 -5.42 19.09 0.09
N LYS A 133 -6.14 17.96 0.15
CA LYS A 133 -6.63 17.22 -1.03
C LYS A 133 -8.10 17.49 -1.31
N SER A 134 -8.84 18.03 -0.36
CA SER A 134 -10.25 18.39 -0.51
C SER A 134 -10.49 19.85 -0.10
N PRO A 135 -10.06 20.83 -0.91
CA PRO A 135 -10.16 22.25 -0.56
C PRO A 135 -11.59 22.77 -0.38
N SER A 136 -12.60 22.04 -0.86
CA SER A 136 -14.03 22.34 -0.63
C SER A 136 -14.41 22.35 0.86
N TYR A 137 -13.63 21.68 1.71
CA TYR A 137 -13.83 21.64 3.16
C TYR A 137 -13.07 22.75 3.91
N ASP A 138 -12.44 23.73 3.23
CA ASP A 138 -11.75 24.86 3.88
C ASP A 138 -12.72 25.91 4.43
N SER A 139 -13.54 25.48 5.37
CA SER A 139 -14.42 26.28 6.21
C SER A 139 -14.42 25.68 7.61
N GLU A 140 -14.86 26.43 8.62
CA GLU A 140 -14.95 25.90 9.99
C GLU A 140 -15.81 24.63 10.08
N VAL A 141 -16.94 24.61 9.36
CA VAL A 141 -17.82 23.44 9.30
C VAL A 141 -17.14 22.29 8.57
N GLY A 142 -16.52 22.55 7.41
CA GLY A 142 -15.85 21.52 6.63
C GLY A 142 -14.66 20.89 7.36
N LYS A 143 -13.84 21.70 8.05
CA LYS A 143 -12.73 21.22 8.88
C LYS A 143 -13.22 20.33 10.02
N LYS A 144 -14.31 20.73 10.68
CA LYS A 144 -14.95 19.90 11.70
C LYS A 144 -15.43 18.57 11.11
N THR A 145 -16.09 18.59 9.96
CA THR A 145 -16.51 17.37 9.25
C THR A 145 -15.31 16.45 8.96
N LEU A 146 -14.18 16.98 8.49
CA LEU A 146 -12.98 16.18 8.26
C LEU A 146 -12.40 15.60 9.56
N ALA A 147 -12.38 16.37 10.65
CA ALA A 147 -11.97 15.88 11.97
C ALA A 147 -12.88 14.75 12.47
N ASP A 148 -14.19 14.88 12.28
CA ASP A 148 -15.15 13.82 12.61
C ASP A 148 -14.93 12.57 11.73
N MET A 149 -14.63 12.74 10.43
CA MET A 149 -14.28 11.61 9.53
C MET A 149 -13.01 10.88 9.99
N VAL A 150 -11.96 11.61 10.37
CA VAL A 150 -10.72 11.02 10.91
C VAL A 150 -10.99 10.35 12.26
N THR A 151 -11.86 10.92 13.10
CA THR A 151 -12.28 10.29 14.37
C THR A 151 -12.94 8.93 14.13
N VAL A 152 -13.82 8.81 13.13
CA VAL A 152 -14.40 7.51 12.74
C VAL A 152 -13.29 6.54 12.31
N ALA A 153 -12.31 7.00 11.52
CA ALA A 153 -11.19 6.17 11.12
C ALA A 153 -10.37 5.68 12.34
N ASP A 154 -10.09 6.55 13.30
CA ASP A 154 -9.39 6.21 14.54
C ASP A 154 -10.15 5.17 15.37
N LEU A 155 -11.48 5.28 15.46
CA LEU A 155 -12.32 4.27 16.10
C LEU A 155 -12.23 2.91 15.39
N THR A 156 -12.26 2.87 14.05
CA THR A 156 -12.09 1.62 13.31
C THR A 156 -10.70 1.00 13.53
N ARG A 157 -9.65 1.83 13.64
CA ARG A 157 -8.27 1.35 13.91
C ARG A 157 -8.16 0.77 15.31
N ALA A 158 -8.75 1.42 16.31
CA ALA A 158 -8.77 0.93 17.68
C ALA A 158 -9.55 -0.39 17.80
N ALA A 159 -10.75 -0.47 17.19
CA ALA A 159 -11.57 -1.68 17.16
C ALA A 159 -10.86 -2.85 16.47
N PHE A 160 -10.17 -2.57 15.36
CA PHE A 160 -9.36 -3.55 14.66
C PHE A 160 -8.22 -4.10 15.55
N MET A 161 -7.50 -3.23 16.25
CA MET A 161 -6.44 -3.63 17.18
C MET A 161 -6.94 -4.48 18.35
N ASN A 162 -8.20 -4.26 18.77
CA ASN A 162 -8.85 -5.05 19.82
C ASN A 162 -9.43 -6.38 19.30
N GLY A 163 -9.51 -6.57 17.99
CA GLY A 163 -10.14 -7.74 17.36
C GLY A 163 -11.66 -7.66 17.27
N ASP A 164 -12.25 -6.47 17.42
CA ASP A 164 -13.71 -6.25 17.35
C ASP A 164 -14.23 -6.22 15.91
N ILE A 165 -13.39 -5.79 14.97
CA ILE A 165 -13.68 -5.75 13.53
C ILE A 165 -12.46 -6.24 12.73
N SER A 166 -12.71 -6.70 11.51
CA SER A 166 -11.68 -7.19 10.60
C SER A 166 -11.25 -6.15 9.56
N THR A 167 -12.05 -5.12 9.31
CA THR A 167 -11.78 -4.10 8.28
C THR A 167 -11.45 -2.74 8.91
N VAL A 168 -10.40 -2.07 8.43
CA VAL A 168 -9.93 -0.79 8.98
C VAL A 168 -9.86 0.33 7.95
N MET A 169 -10.04 1.58 8.38
CA MET A 169 -9.90 2.76 7.51
C MET A 169 -8.47 3.25 7.43
N SER A 170 -7.93 3.29 6.20
CA SER A 170 -6.68 3.99 5.87
C SER A 170 -6.92 5.49 5.63
N PRO A 171 -5.88 6.34 5.65
CA PRO A 171 -6.01 7.73 5.23
C PRO A 171 -6.54 7.90 3.80
N ARG A 172 -6.25 6.93 2.92
CA ARG A 172 -6.84 6.88 1.57
C ARG A 172 -8.35 6.69 1.61
N THR A 173 -8.85 5.87 2.53
CA THR A 173 -10.30 5.67 2.72
C THR A 173 -10.97 6.97 3.16
N VAL A 174 -10.37 7.73 4.08
CA VAL A 174 -10.89 9.02 4.53
C VAL A 174 -10.91 10.04 3.38
N LEU A 175 -9.83 10.12 2.59
CA LEU A 175 -9.77 10.96 1.39
C LEU A 175 -10.89 10.65 0.40
N THR A 176 -11.06 9.37 0.05
CA THR A 176 -12.12 8.93 -0.88
C THR A 176 -13.51 9.20 -0.29
N TRP A 177 -13.69 9.08 1.02
CA TRP A 177 -14.96 9.39 1.67
C TRP A 177 -15.28 10.89 1.58
N ALA A 178 -14.32 11.76 1.88
CA ALA A 178 -14.49 13.21 1.76
C ALA A 178 -14.84 13.63 0.32
N GLU A 179 -14.18 13.04 -0.68
CA GLU A 179 -14.47 13.27 -2.10
C GLU A 179 -15.88 12.80 -2.47
N ASN A 180 -16.25 11.57 -2.10
CA ASN A 180 -17.58 11.03 -2.37
C ASN A 180 -18.68 11.85 -1.66
N ALA A 181 -18.44 12.32 -0.44
CA ALA A 181 -19.40 13.15 0.30
C ALA A 181 -19.63 14.49 -0.42
N SER A 182 -18.60 15.08 -1.03
CA SER A 182 -18.76 16.26 -1.89
C SER A 182 -19.50 15.95 -3.20
N ILE A 183 -19.28 14.78 -3.80
CA ILE A 183 -19.97 14.38 -5.05
C ILE A 183 -21.46 14.14 -4.80
N PHE A 184 -21.79 13.38 -3.75
CA PHE A 184 -23.16 12.99 -3.45
C PHE A 184 -23.93 14.01 -2.62
N ASN A 185 -23.23 15.00 -2.04
CA ASN A 185 -23.78 15.94 -1.05
C ASN A 185 -24.44 15.23 0.14
N ASP A 186 -23.88 14.09 0.56
CA ASP A 186 -24.38 13.27 1.66
C ASP A 186 -23.21 12.50 2.29
N VAL A 187 -22.88 12.87 3.54
CA VAL A 187 -21.74 12.32 4.28
C VAL A 187 -21.99 10.86 4.67
N GLY A 188 -23.20 10.54 5.14
CA GLY A 188 -23.57 9.19 5.57
C GLY A 188 -23.68 8.21 4.41
N PHE A 189 -24.31 8.63 3.31
CA PHE A 189 -24.37 7.83 2.09
C PHE A 189 -22.98 7.58 1.51
N ALA A 190 -22.12 8.59 1.46
CA ALA A 190 -20.75 8.45 1.00
C ALA A 190 -19.92 7.52 1.90
N PHE A 191 -20.14 7.55 3.23
CA PHE A 191 -19.49 6.63 4.16
C PHE A 191 -19.84 5.18 3.85
N ARG A 192 -21.13 4.91 3.60
CA ARG A 192 -21.63 3.58 3.28
C ARG A 192 -20.97 2.99 2.03
N LEU A 193 -20.93 3.78 0.95
CA LEU A 193 -20.33 3.38 -0.31
C LEU A 193 -18.80 3.25 -0.22
N THR A 194 -18.15 4.08 0.58
CA THR A 194 -16.68 4.11 0.66
C THR A 194 -16.14 3.00 1.55
N PHE A 195 -16.82 2.69 2.66
CA PHE A 195 -16.29 1.83 3.71
C PHE A 195 -17.29 0.80 4.23
N LEU A 196 -18.48 1.20 4.71
CA LEU A 196 -19.37 0.29 5.44
C LEU A 196 -19.76 -0.96 4.63
N ASN A 197 -20.02 -0.80 3.32
CA ASN A 197 -20.39 -1.91 2.45
C ASN A 197 -19.27 -2.95 2.26
N LYS A 198 -18.02 -2.60 2.58
CA LYS A 198 -16.87 -3.51 2.52
C LYS A 198 -16.66 -4.28 3.82
N CYS A 199 -17.30 -3.87 4.92
CA CYS A 199 -17.23 -4.54 6.20
C CYS A 199 -18.10 -5.81 6.19
N ASP A 200 -17.71 -6.79 7.01
CA ASP A 200 -18.52 -7.96 7.29
C ASP A 200 -19.91 -7.54 7.81
N GLU A 201 -20.96 -8.24 7.39
CA GLU A 201 -22.34 -7.88 7.76
C GLU A 201 -22.58 -7.88 9.26
N LEU A 202 -21.89 -8.76 10.00
CA LEU A 202 -21.96 -8.83 11.46
C LEU A 202 -21.25 -7.65 12.15
N GLU A 203 -20.30 -7.01 11.47
CA GLU A 203 -19.52 -5.87 11.98
C GLU A 203 -20.16 -4.51 11.64
N ARG A 204 -21.03 -4.46 10.61
CA ARG A 204 -21.68 -3.22 10.16
C ARG A 204 -22.41 -2.45 11.27
N PRO A 205 -23.13 -3.09 12.22
CA PRO A 205 -23.77 -2.34 13.31
C PRO A 205 -22.76 -1.60 14.19
N THR A 206 -21.62 -2.24 14.50
CA THR A 206 -20.53 -1.65 15.28
C THR A 206 -19.91 -0.47 14.54
N VAL A 207 -19.65 -0.62 13.23
CA VAL A 207 -19.08 0.45 12.40
C VAL A 207 -20.08 1.62 12.22
N ALA A 208 -21.38 1.32 12.09
CA ALA A 208 -22.43 2.34 12.05
C ALA A 208 -22.53 3.12 13.37
N GLU A 209 -22.30 2.45 14.51
CA GLU A 209 -22.22 3.12 15.81
C GLU A 209 -21.05 4.13 15.87
N PHE A 210 -19.88 3.79 15.29
CA PHE A 210 -18.75 4.72 15.22
C PHE A 210 -19.11 5.99 14.44
N TYR A 211 -19.81 5.84 13.31
CA TYR A 211 -20.34 6.97 12.55
C TYR A 211 -21.32 7.79 13.40
N GLN A 212 -22.31 7.14 14.04
CA GLN A 212 -23.32 7.81 14.86
C GLN A 212 -22.68 8.60 16.02
N ARG A 213 -21.65 8.06 16.67
CA ARG A 213 -20.91 8.74 17.75
C ARG A 213 -20.25 10.04 17.29
N CYS A 214 -19.79 10.11 16.04
CA CYS A 214 -19.09 11.29 15.51
C CYS A 214 -20.05 12.29 14.86
N PHE A 215 -21.05 11.81 14.11
CA PHE A 215 -21.94 12.67 13.32
C PHE A 215 -23.32 12.91 13.96
N GLY A 216 -23.70 12.13 14.97
CA GLY A 216 -25.01 12.22 15.62
C GLY A 216 -26.18 11.77 14.73
N GLU A 217 -25.89 11.10 13.62
CA GLU A 217 -26.85 10.66 12.62
C GLU A 217 -26.88 9.13 12.53
N GLU A 218 -28.07 8.54 12.38
CA GLU A 218 -28.22 7.10 12.21
C GLU A 218 -28.10 6.71 10.74
N LEU A 219 -27.33 5.65 10.49
CA LEU A 219 -27.31 4.97 9.19
C LEU A 219 -28.38 3.87 9.16
N PRO A 220 -28.90 3.49 7.98
CA PRO A 220 -29.87 2.40 7.85
C PRO A 220 -29.43 1.07 8.49
N GLU A 221 -28.12 0.81 8.54
CA GLU A 221 -27.50 -0.41 9.10
C GLU A 221 -27.33 -0.39 10.63
N SER A 222 -27.77 0.67 11.31
CA SER A 222 -27.67 0.78 12.78
C SER A 222 -28.54 -0.27 13.47
N ALA A 223 -28.11 -0.75 14.65
CA ALA A 223 -28.84 -1.78 15.42
C ALA A 223 -30.31 -1.42 15.74
N ALA A 224 -30.63 -0.11 15.79
CA ALA A 224 -31.99 0.39 15.94
C ALA A 224 -32.94 -0.07 14.80
N HIS A 225 -32.43 -0.24 13.57
CA HIS A 225 -33.23 -0.68 12.41
C HIS A 225 -33.33 -2.20 12.28
N ILE A 226 -32.34 -2.96 12.76
CA ILE A 226 -32.35 -4.45 12.72
C ILE A 226 -33.45 -5.04 13.61
N THR A 227 -33.84 -4.32 14.66
CA THR A 227 -34.93 -4.77 15.57
C THR A 227 -36.33 -4.56 14.96
N MET A 228 -36.44 -3.87 13.83
CA MET A 228 -37.73 -3.53 13.18
C MET A 228 -38.00 -4.28 11.86
N SER A 229 -37.19 -5.27 11.51
CA SER A 229 -37.33 -6.13 10.32
C SER A 229 -37.43 -7.60 10.71
#